data_AF-A0A920J759-F1
#
_entry.id   AF-A0A920J759-F1
#
_cell.length_a   1.000
_cell.length_b   1.000
_cell.length_c   1.000
_cell.angle_alpha   90.00
_cell.angle_beta   90.00
_cell.angle_gamma   90.00
#
_symmetry.space_group_name_H-M   'P 1'
#
loop_
_entity.id
_entity.type
_entity.pdbx_description
1 polymer ?
#
loop_
_entity_poly.entity_id
_entity_poly.type
_entity_poly.pdbx_seq_one_letter_code
_entity_poly.pdbx_strand_id
1 'polypeptide(L)'
;MNIALLWGMTLSVGKRETMGNVAINNYIAGDGKRFWIVGLEGLRHWPPLCRVVGHPEWMEDERFADPRSRAINAGELISLFDAEFAKKSLSEWEPIFDSEPDFFWAPVNSVDDVLADPQSIDAGLFVDVPDGVSSTRMISTPAFLKAHHGRLHMWLPA
;
A
#
# COMPACT_ATOMS: atom_id res chain seq x y z
N MET A 1 0.86 9.03 -16.70
CA MET A 1 1.39 9.84 -17.83
C MET A 1 2.63 9.20 -18.46
N ASN A 2 3.67 8.87 -17.71
CA ASN A 2 4.87 8.22 -18.28
C ASN A 2 4.58 6.88 -18.98
N ILE A 3 3.67 6.05 -18.46
CA ILE A 3 3.24 4.82 -19.14
C ILE A 3 2.64 5.09 -20.53
N ALA A 4 1.82 6.14 -20.66
CA ALA A 4 1.24 6.52 -21.95
C ALA A 4 2.32 7.06 -22.91
N LEU A 5 3.30 7.80 -22.41
CA LEU A 5 4.40 8.34 -23.21
C LEU A 5 5.38 7.25 -23.67
N LEU A 6 5.71 6.30 -22.79
CA LEU A 6 6.69 5.25 -23.08
C LEU A 6 6.11 4.12 -23.93
N TRP A 7 4.84 3.76 -23.70
CA TRP A 7 4.27 2.53 -24.26
C TRP A 7 2.95 2.75 -25.02
N GLY A 8 2.46 3.99 -25.15
CA GLY A 8 1.20 4.28 -25.85
C GLY A 8 -0.02 3.68 -25.14
N MET A 9 0.12 3.27 -23.88
CA MET A 9 -0.92 2.61 -23.11
C MET A 9 -1.54 3.55 -22.08
N THR A 10 -2.86 3.53 -21.98
CA THR A 10 -3.58 4.17 -20.87
C THR A 10 -3.76 3.15 -19.75
N LEU A 11 -3.27 3.48 -18.56
CA LEU A 11 -3.56 2.72 -17.34
C LEU A 11 -5.07 2.70 -17.12
N SER A 12 -5.68 1.52 -17.21
CA SER A 12 -7.07 1.32 -16.79
C SER A 12 -7.13 1.20 -15.27
N VAL A 13 -8.23 1.68 -14.68
CA VAL A 13 -8.53 1.41 -13.27
C VAL A 13 -8.87 -0.07 -13.16
N GLY A 14 -8.01 -0.84 -12.49
CA GLY A 14 -8.25 -2.27 -12.25
C GLY A 14 -9.42 -2.49 -11.29
N LYS A 15 -10.14 -3.59 -11.47
CA LYS A 15 -11.09 -4.10 -10.48
C LYS A 15 -10.35 -5.03 -9.54
N ARG A 16 -10.62 -4.90 -8.24
CA ARG A 16 -9.97 -5.68 -7.17
C ARG A 16 -10.04 -7.18 -7.47
N GLU A 17 -11.22 -7.65 -7.85
CA GLU A 17 -11.56 -9.06 -8.04
C GLU A 17 -10.85 -9.70 -9.24
N THR A 18 -10.26 -8.89 -10.13
CA THR A 18 -9.60 -9.35 -11.35
C THR A 18 -8.18 -8.78 -11.46
N MET A 19 -7.58 -8.34 -10.35
CA MET A 19 -6.25 -7.74 -10.38
C MET A 19 -5.19 -8.81 -10.67
N GLY A 20 -4.58 -8.74 -11.86
CA GLY A 20 -3.67 -9.78 -12.35
C GLY A 20 -2.41 -9.97 -11.48
N ASN A 21 -1.97 -8.91 -10.79
CA ASN A 21 -0.99 -9.04 -9.71
C ASN A 21 -1.68 -8.92 -8.35
N VAL A 22 -1.93 -10.06 -7.72
CA VAL A 22 -2.58 -10.16 -6.40
C VAL A 22 -1.78 -9.52 -5.27
N ALA A 23 -0.46 -9.32 -5.47
CA ALA A 23 0.40 -8.60 -4.55
C ALA A 23 0.30 -7.07 -4.71
N ILE A 24 -0.51 -6.55 -5.64
CA ILE A 24 -0.85 -5.12 -5.75
C ILE A 24 -2.37 -4.99 -5.61
N ASN A 25 -2.89 -5.24 -4.41
CA ASN A 25 -4.34 -5.26 -4.19
C ASN A 25 -4.67 -4.84 -2.76
N ASN A 26 -5.95 -4.61 -2.47
CA ASN A 26 -6.44 -4.38 -1.11
C ASN A 26 -7.27 -5.57 -0.61
N TYR A 27 -7.13 -5.86 0.68
CA TYR A 27 -7.81 -6.94 1.37
C TYR A 27 -8.44 -6.42 2.68
N ILE A 28 -9.29 -7.26 3.27
CA ILE A 28 -9.96 -6.98 4.54
C ILE A 28 -9.52 -8.04 5.54
N ALA A 29 -9.04 -7.62 6.71
CA ALA A 29 -8.74 -8.50 7.83
C ALA A 29 -10.03 -8.91 8.56
N GLY A 30 -9.95 -9.91 9.44
CA GLY A 30 -11.09 -10.46 10.17
C GLY A 30 -11.84 -9.45 11.07
N ASP A 31 -11.18 -8.36 11.47
CA ASP A 31 -11.77 -7.25 12.23
C ASP A 31 -12.39 -6.15 11.34
N GLY A 32 -12.45 -6.37 10.02
CA GLY A 32 -13.01 -5.43 9.05
C GLY A 32 -12.06 -4.30 8.62
N LYS A 33 -10.85 -4.21 9.20
CA LYS A 33 -9.85 -3.24 8.77
C LYS A 33 -9.31 -3.60 7.40
N ARG A 34 -9.08 -2.58 6.57
CA ARG A 34 -8.53 -2.73 5.23
C ARG A 34 -7.03 -2.45 5.22
N PHE A 35 -6.33 -3.11 4.33
CA PHE A 35 -4.91 -2.87 4.06
C PHE A 35 -4.59 -3.11 2.59
N TRP A 36 -3.51 -2.48 2.12
CA TRP A 36 -2.92 -2.68 0.81
C TRP A 36 -1.72 -3.61 0.92
N ILE A 37 -1.58 -4.46 -0.09
CA ILE A 37 -0.31 -5.11 -0.44
C ILE A 37 0.28 -4.34 -1.62
N VAL A 38 1.57 -4.03 -1.57
CA VAL A 38 2.26 -3.09 -2.48
C VAL A 38 3.47 -3.75 -3.13
N GLY A 39 3.29 -4.98 -3.59
CA GLY A 39 4.31 -5.80 -4.25
C GLY A 39 4.31 -5.62 -5.78
N LEU A 40 4.96 -4.56 -6.28
CA LEU A 40 5.02 -4.26 -7.72
C LEU A 40 5.72 -5.37 -8.54
N GLU A 41 6.82 -5.89 -8.01
CA GLU A 41 7.63 -6.94 -8.62
C GLU A 41 7.05 -8.34 -8.31
N GLY A 42 6.09 -8.79 -9.12
CA GLY A 42 5.31 -10.01 -8.85
C GLY A 42 6.09 -11.32 -8.74
N LEU A 43 7.37 -11.38 -9.14
CA LEU A 43 8.25 -12.54 -8.88
C LEU A 43 8.94 -12.43 -7.52
N ARG A 44 9.37 -11.23 -7.13
CA ARG A 44 10.06 -10.95 -5.87
C ARG A 44 9.10 -11.05 -4.68
N HIS A 45 7.89 -10.52 -4.83
CA HIS A 45 6.94 -10.38 -3.73
C HIS A 45 5.95 -11.55 -3.61
N TRP A 46 5.93 -12.47 -4.58
CA TRP A 46 5.08 -13.66 -4.51
C TRP A 46 5.49 -14.64 -3.39
N PRO A 47 6.76 -15.05 -3.27
CA PRO A 47 7.16 -15.98 -2.20
C PRO A 47 6.88 -15.47 -0.79
N PRO A 48 7.21 -14.21 -0.41
CA PRO A 48 6.83 -13.66 0.89
C PRO A 48 5.32 -13.69 1.13
N LEU A 49 4.51 -13.31 0.13
CA LEU A 49 3.05 -13.32 0.24
C LEU A 49 2.50 -14.73 0.54
N CYS A 50 3.01 -15.77 -0.11
CA CYS A 50 2.62 -17.16 0.20
C CYS A 50 3.00 -17.58 1.62
N ARG A 51 4.19 -17.18 2.09
CA ARG A 51 4.69 -17.55 3.42
C ARG A 51 3.91 -16.83 4.54
N VAL A 52 3.60 -15.54 4.40
CA VAL A 52 2.83 -14.81 5.43
C VAL A 52 1.45 -15.42 5.66
N VAL A 53 0.78 -15.89 4.60
CA VAL A 53 -0.53 -16.56 4.74
C VAL A 53 -0.43 -18.05 5.08
N GLY A 54 0.80 -18.58 5.27
CA GLY A 54 1.02 -19.97 5.67
C GLY A 54 0.80 -21.00 4.56
N HIS A 55 0.85 -20.58 3.29
CA HIS A 55 0.66 -21.44 2.12
C HIS A 55 1.88 -21.45 1.19
N PRO A 56 3.08 -21.83 1.66
CA PRO A 56 4.27 -21.88 0.81
C PRO A 56 4.11 -22.85 -0.38
N GLU A 57 3.26 -23.86 -0.27
CA GLU A 57 2.95 -24.81 -1.33
C GLU A 57 2.31 -24.16 -2.57
N TRP A 58 1.67 -22.99 -2.44
CA TRP A 58 1.12 -22.27 -3.59
C TRP A 58 2.20 -21.79 -4.57
N MET A 59 3.47 -21.73 -4.15
CA MET A 59 4.56 -21.40 -5.06
C MET A 59 4.81 -22.49 -6.12
N GLU A 60 4.46 -23.73 -5.82
CA GLU A 60 4.65 -24.90 -6.70
C GLU A 60 3.33 -25.33 -7.37
N ASP A 61 2.20 -24.76 -6.98
CA ASP A 61 0.90 -25.01 -7.63
C ASP A 61 0.93 -24.47 -9.07
N GLU A 62 0.69 -25.33 -10.06
CA GLU A 62 0.71 -24.96 -11.48
C GLU A 62 -0.21 -23.78 -11.81
N ARG A 63 -1.27 -23.56 -11.02
CA ARG A 63 -2.18 -22.41 -11.19
C ARG A 63 -1.55 -21.09 -10.79
N PHE A 64 -0.56 -21.12 -9.89
CA PHE A 64 0.00 -19.93 -9.24
C PHE A 64 1.52 -19.80 -9.34
N ALA A 65 2.22 -20.77 -9.93
CA ALA A 65 3.69 -20.81 -9.95
C ALA A 65 4.32 -19.59 -10.66
N ASP A 66 3.76 -19.16 -11.79
CA ASP A 66 4.28 -18.04 -12.58
C ASP A 66 3.30 -16.85 -12.68
N PRO A 67 3.78 -15.63 -12.99
CA PRO A 67 2.93 -14.42 -13.04
C PRO A 67 1.76 -14.51 -14.02
N ARG A 68 1.92 -15.20 -15.16
CA ARG A 68 0.85 -15.33 -16.15
C ARG A 68 -0.23 -16.25 -15.64
N SER A 69 0.15 -17.39 -15.06
CA SER A 69 -0.79 -18.33 -14.45
C SER A 69 -1.55 -17.68 -13.29
N ARG A 70 -0.88 -16.92 -12.42
CA ARG A 70 -1.55 -16.11 -11.38
C ARG A 70 -2.54 -15.11 -11.95
N ALA A 71 -2.19 -14.42 -13.04
CA ALA A 71 -3.09 -13.45 -13.66
C ALA A 71 -4.34 -14.10 -14.28
N ILE A 72 -4.20 -15.29 -14.88
CA ILE A 72 -5.32 -16.08 -15.42
C ILE A 72 -6.24 -16.55 -14.29
N ASN A 73 -5.65 -17.01 -13.18
CA ASN A 73 -6.38 -17.54 -12.02
C ASN A 73 -6.61 -16.50 -10.92
N ALA A 74 -6.50 -15.20 -11.23
CA ALA A 74 -6.47 -14.14 -10.23
C ALA A 74 -7.71 -14.13 -9.34
N GLY A 75 -8.91 -14.29 -9.92
CA GLY A 75 -10.15 -14.28 -9.14
C GLY A 75 -10.23 -15.39 -8.09
N GLU A 76 -9.78 -16.59 -8.44
CA GLU A 76 -9.67 -17.71 -7.48
C GLU A 76 -8.63 -17.39 -6.41
N LEU A 77 -7.44 -16.97 -6.83
CA LEU A 77 -6.33 -16.69 -5.93
C LEU A 77 -6.65 -15.56 -4.95
N ILE A 78 -7.30 -14.50 -5.40
CA ILE A 78 -7.78 -13.39 -4.57
C ILE A 78 -8.79 -13.91 -3.53
N SER A 79 -9.69 -14.81 -3.92
CA SER A 79 -10.68 -15.40 -3.00
C SER A 79 -10.01 -16.27 -1.92
N LEU A 80 -8.93 -16.99 -2.27
CA LEU A 80 -8.12 -17.72 -1.28
C LEU A 80 -7.45 -16.76 -0.30
N PHE A 81 -6.83 -15.67 -0.79
CA PHE A 81 -6.26 -14.65 0.07
C PHE A 81 -7.31 -13.98 0.97
N ASP A 82 -8.52 -13.69 0.46
CA ASP A 82 -9.62 -13.17 1.27
C ASP A 82 -9.97 -14.11 2.43
N ALA A 83 -10.08 -15.40 2.14
CA ALA A 83 -10.37 -16.41 3.16
C ALA A 83 -9.26 -16.49 4.21
N GLU A 84 -7.99 -16.36 3.82
CA GLU A 84 -6.87 -16.35 4.75
C GLU A 84 -6.85 -15.08 5.61
N PHE A 85 -6.90 -13.89 4.99
CA PHE A 85 -6.80 -12.63 5.72
C PHE A 85 -7.98 -12.40 6.68
N ALA A 86 -9.16 -12.97 6.39
CA ALA A 86 -10.31 -12.93 7.29
C ALA A 86 -10.11 -13.71 8.61
N LYS A 87 -9.07 -14.54 8.74
CA LYS A 87 -8.83 -15.38 9.93
C LYS A 87 -8.24 -14.65 11.14
N LYS A 88 -7.68 -13.45 10.95
CA LYS A 88 -7.03 -12.67 12.01
C LYS A 88 -7.36 -11.19 11.89
N SER A 89 -7.35 -10.47 13.00
CA SER A 89 -7.38 -9.01 13.01
C SER A 89 -6.14 -8.41 12.33
N LEU A 90 -6.21 -7.15 11.88
CA LEU A 90 -5.03 -6.52 11.26
C LEU A 90 -3.85 -6.44 12.24
N SER A 91 -4.12 -6.18 13.52
CA SER A 91 -3.09 -6.15 14.57
C SER A 91 -2.41 -7.50 14.82
N GLU A 92 -3.08 -8.61 14.53
CA GLU A 92 -2.47 -9.95 14.58
C GLU A 92 -1.66 -10.26 13.32
N TRP A 93 -2.04 -9.67 12.18
CA TRP A 93 -1.31 -9.81 10.92
C TRP A 93 -0.03 -8.97 10.87
N GLU A 94 -0.05 -7.76 11.42
CA GLU A 94 1.10 -6.84 11.51
C GLU A 94 2.44 -7.53 11.84
N PRO A 95 2.60 -8.24 12.97
CA PRO A 95 3.88 -8.89 13.28
C PRO A 95 4.24 -10.04 12.34
N ILE A 96 3.26 -10.67 11.66
CA ILE A 96 3.49 -11.71 10.66
C ILE A 96 3.98 -11.08 9.37
N PHE A 97 3.36 -9.99 8.94
CA PHE A 97 3.76 -9.23 7.77
C PHE A 97 5.18 -8.68 7.94
N ASP A 98 5.49 -8.13 9.11
CA ASP A 98 6.81 -7.58 9.44
C ASP A 98 7.91 -8.66 9.55
N SER A 99 7.54 -9.94 9.66
CA SER A 99 8.50 -11.05 9.63
C SER A 99 9.09 -11.31 8.24
N GLU A 100 8.50 -10.74 7.19
CA GLU A 100 8.89 -10.94 5.79
C GLU A 100 9.37 -9.61 5.16
N PRO A 101 10.69 -9.35 5.05
CA PRO A 101 11.23 -8.06 4.60
C PRO A 101 10.81 -7.62 3.20
N ASP A 102 10.49 -8.57 2.32
CA ASP A 102 10.04 -8.32 0.94
C ASP A 102 8.50 -8.30 0.81
N PHE A 103 7.78 -8.33 1.93
CA PHE A 103 6.33 -8.20 1.98
C PHE A 103 5.92 -6.75 2.29
N PHE A 104 5.74 -5.96 1.24
CA PHE A 104 5.37 -4.56 1.37
C PHE A 104 3.86 -4.42 1.54
N TRP A 105 3.44 -3.79 2.62
CA TRP A 105 2.04 -3.60 2.94
C TRP A 105 1.82 -2.25 3.65
N ALA A 106 0.59 -1.78 3.70
CA ALA A 106 0.21 -0.61 4.49
C ALA A 106 -1.27 -0.67 4.90
N PRO A 107 -1.65 -0.20 6.10
CA PRO A 107 -3.04 -0.07 6.49
C PRO A 107 -3.77 0.98 5.64
N VAL A 108 -5.09 0.83 5.47
CA VAL A 108 -5.95 1.90 4.97
C VAL A 108 -6.38 2.74 6.16
N ASN A 109 -5.67 3.85 6.37
CA ASN A 109 -5.92 4.76 7.48
C ASN A 109 -7.20 5.58 7.29
N SER A 110 -7.96 5.74 8.38
CA SER A 110 -9.04 6.72 8.49
C SER A 110 -8.50 8.14 8.65
N VAL A 111 -9.37 9.15 8.59
CA VAL A 111 -8.98 10.54 8.84
C VAL A 111 -8.43 10.71 10.26
N ASP A 112 -9.07 10.07 11.25
CA ASP A 112 -8.63 10.14 12.64
C ASP A 112 -7.26 9.46 12.84
N ASP A 113 -7.01 8.35 12.13
CA ASP A 113 -5.70 7.69 12.14
C ASP A 113 -4.61 8.63 11.59
N VAL A 114 -4.87 9.32 10.48
CA VAL A 114 -3.93 10.28 9.89
C VAL A 114 -3.70 11.51 10.79
N LEU A 115 -4.74 11.99 11.49
CA LEU A 115 -4.62 13.11 12.42
C LEU A 115 -3.76 12.75 13.66
N ALA A 116 -3.76 11.47 14.05
CA ALA A 116 -3.00 10.96 15.19
C ALA A 116 -1.63 10.34 14.81
N ASP A 117 -1.38 10.13 13.53
CA ASP A 117 -0.18 9.46 13.02
C ASP A 117 1.10 10.27 13.29
N PRO A 118 2.09 9.71 14.02
CA PRO A 118 3.35 10.39 14.32
C PRO A 118 4.09 10.83 13.05
N GLN A 119 4.08 10.00 12.00
CA GLN A 119 4.76 10.34 10.75
C GLN A 119 4.10 11.56 10.08
N SER A 120 2.78 11.67 10.11
CA SER A 120 2.03 12.82 9.60
C SER A 120 2.33 14.10 10.38
N ILE A 121 2.46 14.00 11.70
CA ILE A 121 2.81 15.12 12.57
C ILE A 121 4.26 15.57 12.30
N ASP A 122 5.20 14.63 12.32
CA ASP A 122 6.64 14.90 12.17
C ASP A 122 6.99 15.37 10.75
N ALA A 123 6.28 14.89 9.73
CA ALA A 123 6.41 15.37 8.36
C ALA A 123 5.85 16.78 8.15
N GLY A 124 5.25 17.41 9.18
CA GLY A 124 4.67 18.75 9.08
C GLY A 124 3.43 18.80 8.20
N LEU A 125 2.64 17.72 8.15
CA LEU A 125 1.42 17.65 7.34
C LEU A 125 0.38 18.68 7.76
N PHE A 126 0.39 19.09 9.04
CA PHE A 126 -0.57 20.03 9.59
C PHE A 126 0.09 21.36 9.94
N VAL A 127 -0.58 22.46 9.59
CA VAL A 127 -0.14 23.84 9.89
C VAL A 127 -1.28 24.65 10.48
N ASP A 128 -0.98 25.50 11.44
CA ASP A 128 -1.92 26.47 12.00
C ASP A 128 -1.90 27.77 11.18
N VAL A 129 -3.03 28.10 10.57
CA VAL A 129 -3.20 29.28 9.71
C VAL A 129 -3.98 30.36 10.46
N PRO A 130 -3.45 31.58 10.60
CA PRO A 130 -4.17 32.68 11.23
C PRO A 130 -5.49 33.01 10.52
N ASP A 131 -6.58 33.13 11.28
CA ASP A 131 -7.93 33.41 10.76
C ASP A 131 -8.48 34.78 11.21
N GLY A 132 -7.63 35.60 11.84
CA GLY A 132 -7.96 36.94 12.34
C GLY A 132 -8.51 36.95 13.77
N VAL A 133 -8.86 35.80 14.34
CA VAL A 133 -9.28 35.66 15.76
C VAL A 133 -8.31 34.76 16.52
N SER A 134 -7.85 33.69 15.88
CA SER A 134 -6.90 32.71 16.42
C SER A 134 -6.12 32.06 15.26
N SER A 135 -6.09 30.74 15.23
CA SER A 135 -5.58 29.94 14.13
C SER A 135 -6.46 28.73 13.87
N THR A 136 -6.60 28.36 12.60
CA THR A 136 -7.28 27.14 12.16
C THR A 136 -6.23 26.14 11.67
N ARG A 137 -6.30 24.90 12.17
CA ARG A 137 -5.40 23.82 11.73
C ARG A 137 -5.81 23.31 10.35
N MET A 138 -4.88 23.31 9.40
CA MET A 138 -5.10 22.97 7.99
C MET A 138 -4.02 22.02 7.46
N ILE A 139 -4.24 21.43 6.28
CA ILE A 139 -3.24 20.60 5.58
C ILE A 139 -2.20 21.49 4.91
N SER A 140 -0.93 21.21 5.16
CA SER A 140 0.21 21.89 4.55
C SER A 140 0.36 21.52 3.07
N THR A 141 1.06 22.37 2.31
CA THR A 141 1.53 21.99 0.97
C THR A 141 2.57 20.87 1.09
N PRO A 142 2.57 19.85 0.20
CA PRO A 142 3.54 18.76 0.26
C PRO A 142 4.96 19.18 -0.15
N ALA A 143 5.19 20.47 -0.46
CA ALA A 143 6.48 21.01 -0.84
C ALA A 143 7.05 21.91 0.26
N PHE A 144 8.16 21.49 0.86
CA PHE A 144 8.93 22.31 1.78
C PHE A 144 10.06 23.00 1.04
N LEU A 145 10.07 24.34 1.11
CA LEU A 145 11.12 25.16 0.53
C LEU A 145 12.02 25.68 1.65
N LYS A 146 13.28 25.24 1.65
CA LYS A 146 14.30 25.77 2.56
C LYS A 146 15.18 26.74 1.80
N ALA A 147 15.24 28.00 2.24
CA ALA A 147 16.12 28.99 1.63
C ALA A 147 17.58 28.68 1.99
N HIS A 148 18.41 28.37 0.98
CA HIS A 148 19.87 28.36 1.10
C HIS A 148 20.43 29.36 0.11
N HIS A 149 21.17 30.37 0.60
CA HIS A 149 21.91 31.35 -0.22
C HIS A 149 21.10 31.99 -1.37
N GLY A 150 19.81 32.30 -1.14
CA GLY A 150 18.96 32.97 -2.14
C GLY A 150 18.53 32.09 -3.33
N ARG A 151 18.72 30.76 -3.27
CA ARG A 151 18.12 29.81 -4.22
C ARG A 151 17.13 28.88 -3.51
N LEU A 152 15.95 28.73 -4.11
CA LEU A 152 14.91 27.81 -3.64
C LEU A 152 15.25 26.40 -4.12
N HIS A 153 15.41 25.47 -3.18
CA HIS A 153 15.55 24.05 -3.47
C HIS A 153 14.37 23.29 -2.85
N MET A 154 13.74 22.42 -3.63
CA MET A 154 12.69 21.52 -3.16
C MET A 154 13.32 20.40 -2.33
N TRP A 155 12.85 20.22 -1.10
CA TRP A 155 13.31 19.18 -0.20
C TRP A 155 12.12 18.34 0.29
N LEU A 156 12.30 17.02 0.36
CA LEU A 156 11.35 16.11 1.02
C LEU A 156 11.94 15.75 2.39
N PRO A 157 11.17 15.82 3.50
CA PRO A 157 11.66 15.40 4.81
C PRO A 157 12.05 13.93 4.84
N ALA A 158 13.14 13.65 5.56
CA ALA A 158 13.62 12.30 5.86
C ALA A 158 12.80 11.66 6.97
#